data_AF-A0A9E0RRV5-F1
#
_entry.id   AF-A0A9E0RRV5-F1
#
_cell.length_a   1.000
_cell.length_b   1.000
_cell.length_c   1.000
_cell.angle_alpha   90.00
_cell.angle_beta   90.00
_cell.angle_gamma   90.00
#
_symmetry.space_group_name_H-M   'P 1'
#
loop_
_entity.id
_entity.type
_entity.pdbx_description
1 polymer ?
#
loop_
_entity_poly.entity_id
_entity_poly.type
_entity_poly.pdbx_seq_one_letter_code
_entity_poly.pdbx_strand_id
1 'polypeptide(L)'
;IIHGGPMMGFAVSDLGAPITKITNCLLAPTSAELPLAEPAKPCIRCGHCAEACPASLLPQQLYWYARAKDQEQLAEHRLFDCIECGACAYVCPSQIPLVQYYRAAKGQIRDSEQEKQRSDNSRERFEARQVRLETEAAEREAKRAARKAAAQSKAAEDGVDPIQAAIERAKARKADQASEPEQTP
;
A
#
# COMPACT_ATOMS: atom_id res chain seq x y z
N ILE A 1 -7.93 -35.07 -5.80
CA ILE A 1 -7.53 -34.63 -7.16
C ILE A 1 -6.53 -33.50 -7.01
N ILE A 2 -5.44 -33.55 -7.78
CA ILE A 2 -4.39 -32.53 -7.81
C ILE A 2 -4.52 -31.78 -9.14
N HIS A 3 -4.57 -30.45 -9.08
CA HIS A 3 -4.50 -29.59 -10.25
C HIS A 3 -3.04 -29.18 -10.50
N GLY A 4 -2.53 -29.48 -11.69
CA GLY A 4 -1.11 -29.37 -12.04
C GLY A 4 -0.35 -30.70 -11.92
N GLY A 5 0.98 -30.62 -11.96
CA GLY A 5 1.86 -31.79 -11.93
C GLY A 5 2.09 -32.35 -10.53
N PRO A 6 2.78 -33.50 -10.39
CA PRO A 6 2.96 -34.18 -9.10
C PRO A 6 3.79 -33.36 -8.10
N MET A 7 4.65 -32.46 -8.58
CA MET A 7 5.58 -31.67 -7.76
C MET A 7 5.07 -30.26 -7.47
N MET A 8 4.44 -29.61 -8.46
CA MET A 8 4.02 -28.20 -8.37
C MET A 8 2.51 -28.01 -8.23
N GLY A 9 1.72 -29.07 -8.42
CA GLY A 9 0.28 -29.03 -8.32
C GLY A 9 -0.24 -28.78 -6.90
N PHE A 10 -1.52 -28.47 -6.80
CA PHE A 10 -2.21 -28.25 -5.52
C PHE A 10 -3.46 -29.12 -5.43
N ALA A 11 -3.82 -29.50 -4.20
CA ALA A 11 -5.03 -30.27 -3.95
C ALA A 11 -6.26 -29.40 -4.24
N VAL A 12 -7.18 -29.92 -5.04
CA VAL A 12 -8.48 -29.29 -5.32
C VAL A 12 -9.43 -29.62 -4.18
N SER A 13 -9.99 -28.59 -3.54
CA SER A 13 -10.93 -28.73 -2.42
C SER A 13 -12.38 -28.95 -2.85
N ASP A 14 -12.76 -28.48 -4.04
CA ASP A 14 -14.11 -28.59 -4.60
C ASP A 14 -14.08 -29.18 -6.01
N LEU A 15 -14.81 -30.29 -6.21
CA LEU A 15 -14.90 -30.98 -7.50
C LEU A 15 -15.78 -30.24 -8.53
N GLY A 16 -16.57 -29.25 -8.10
CA GLY A 16 -17.31 -28.36 -8.99
C GLY A 16 -16.47 -27.23 -9.59
N ALA A 17 -15.20 -27.08 -9.18
CA ALA A 17 -14.33 -26.02 -9.65
C ALA A 17 -14.07 -26.13 -11.18
N PRO A 18 -14.18 -25.02 -11.93
CA PRO A 18 -14.01 -25.06 -13.38
C PRO A 18 -12.55 -25.29 -13.78
N ILE A 19 -12.35 -26.01 -14.88
CA ILE A 19 -11.07 -26.14 -15.55
C ILE A 19 -10.89 -24.95 -16.50
N THR A 20 -9.74 -24.28 -16.42
CA THR A 20 -9.41 -23.14 -17.30
C THR A 20 -8.38 -23.54 -18.35
N LYS A 21 -8.20 -22.72 -19.41
CA LYS A 21 -7.19 -22.94 -20.48
C LYS A 21 -5.75 -23.11 -19.95
N ILE A 22 -5.45 -22.55 -18.77
CA ILE A 22 -4.14 -22.66 -18.13
C ILE A 22 -3.96 -23.97 -17.34
N THR A 23 -4.99 -24.82 -17.28
CA THR A 23 -4.90 -26.13 -16.63
C THR A 23 -4.04 -27.06 -17.47
N ASN A 24 -2.82 -27.33 -17.01
CA ASN A 24 -1.89 -28.22 -17.71
C ASN A 24 -2.29 -29.70 -17.56
N CYS A 25 -2.49 -30.17 -16.33
CA CYS A 25 -2.87 -31.55 -16.06
C CYS A 25 -3.69 -31.68 -14.76
N LEU A 26 -4.47 -32.76 -14.66
CA LEU A 26 -5.17 -33.17 -13.45
C LEU A 26 -4.69 -34.57 -13.06
N LEU A 27 -4.28 -34.74 -11.81
CA LEU A 27 -3.86 -36.05 -11.29
C LEU A 27 -4.86 -36.55 -10.25
N ALA A 28 -5.26 -37.80 -10.40
CA ALA A 28 -6.10 -38.52 -9.45
C ALA A 28 -5.37 -39.80 -9.00
N PRO A 29 -4.22 -39.66 -8.32
CA PRO A 29 -3.44 -40.83 -7.92
C PRO A 29 -4.19 -41.65 -6.87
N THR A 30 -3.96 -42.95 -6.89
CA THR A 30 -4.35 -43.82 -5.78
C THR A 30 -3.42 -43.63 -4.58
N SER A 31 -3.84 -44.10 -3.39
CA SER A 31 -2.98 -44.06 -2.19
C SER A 31 -1.70 -44.87 -2.31
N ALA A 32 -1.67 -45.87 -3.20
CA ALA A 32 -0.48 -46.65 -3.51
C ALA A 32 0.51 -45.88 -4.40
N GLU A 33 0.02 -45.04 -5.31
CA GLU A 33 0.85 -44.24 -6.22
C GLU A 33 1.39 -42.98 -5.55
N LEU A 34 0.61 -42.37 -4.67
CA LEU A 34 0.98 -41.14 -3.97
C LEU A 34 0.56 -41.25 -2.50
N PRO A 35 1.37 -41.91 -1.64
CA PRO A 35 1.06 -42.04 -0.23
C PRO A 35 1.08 -40.68 0.46
N LEU A 36 0.31 -40.56 1.54
CA LEU A 36 0.33 -39.37 2.38
C LEU A 36 1.73 -39.22 3.00
N ALA A 37 2.26 -38.00 2.99
CA ALA A 37 3.50 -37.69 3.67
C ALA A 37 3.34 -37.95 5.19
N GLU A 38 4.37 -38.52 5.80
CA GLU A 38 4.47 -38.58 7.26
C GLU A 38 4.51 -37.16 7.84
N PRO A 39 4.12 -36.99 9.11
CA PRO A 39 4.26 -35.72 9.80
C PRO A 39 5.70 -35.21 9.74
N ALA A 40 5.85 -33.90 9.51
CA ALA A 40 7.13 -33.25 9.44
C ALA A 40 7.93 -33.44 10.75
N LYS A 41 9.17 -33.91 10.61
CA LYS A 41 10.11 -34.10 11.71
C LYS A 41 11.05 -32.89 11.81
N PRO A 42 11.75 -32.68 12.96
CA PRO A 42 12.75 -31.63 13.07
C PRO A 42 13.86 -31.74 12.01
N CYS A 43 14.36 -30.60 11.54
CA CYS A 43 15.44 -30.55 10.58
C CYS A 43 16.74 -31.08 11.20
N ILE A 44 17.34 -32.11 10.60
CA ILE A 44 18.62 -32.70 11.02
C ILE A 44 19.85 -32.08 10.34
N ARG A 45 19.66 -31.01 9.55
CA ARG A 45 20.70 -30.29 8.80
C ARG A 45 21.56 -31.15 7.85
N CYS A 46 20.94 -32.12 7.17
CA CYS A 46 21.64 -33.05 6.26
C CYS A 46 22.23 -32.43 4.97
N GLY A 47 21.75 -31.27 4.51
CA GLY A 47 22.27 -30.62 3.30
C GLY A 47 21.63 -31.01 1.96
N HIS A 48 20.94 -32.16 1.85
CA HIS A 48 20.35 -32.65 0.59
C HIS A 48 19.46 -31.64 -0.15
N CYS A 49 18.75 -30.80 0.60
CA CYS A 49 17.89 -29.76 0.01
C CYS A 49 18.65 -28.74 -0.84
N ALA A 50 19.91 -28.42 -0.50
CA ALA A 50 20.74 -27.49 -1.26
C ALA A 50 21.27 -28.14 -2.55
N GLU A 51 21.71 -29.40 -2.46
CA GLU A 51 22.19 -30.18 -3.62
C GLU A 51 21.10 -30.39 -4.67
N ALA A 52 19.86 -30.63 -4.24
CA ALA A 52 18.72 -30.83 -5.13
C ALA A 52 18.12 -29.53 -5.70
N CYS A 53 18.59 -28.36 -5.26
CA CYS A 53 17.96 -27.10 -5.66
C CYS A 53 18.41 -26.67 -7.08
N PRO A 54 17.51 -26.61 -8.07
CA PRO A 54 17.89 -26.20 -9.43
C PRO A 54 18.28 -24.72 -9.53
N ALA A 55 17.86 -23.90 -8.56
CA ALA A 55 18.19 -22.48 -8.49
C ALA A 55 19.46 -22.20 -7.64
N SER A 56 20.16 -23.24 -7.16
CA SER A 56 21.36 -23.11 -6.32
C SER A 56 21.16 -22.23 -5.09
N LEU A 57 19.96 -22.25 -4.50
CA LEU A 57 19.66 -21.53 -3.25
C LEU A 57 20.09 -22.35 -2.02
N LEU A 58 19.93 -21.76 -0.84
CA LEU A 58 20.14 -22.43 0.45
C LEU A 58 18.79 -22.65 1.17
N PRO A 59 18.01 -23.71 0.82
CA PRO A 59 16.69 -23.94 1.42
C PRO A 59 16.74 -24.09 2.94
N GLN A 60 17.82 -24.62 3.50
CA GLN A 60 17.95 -24.73 4.94
C GLN A 60 17.84 -23.35 5.62
N GLN A 61 18.56 -22.35 5.13
CA GLN A 61 18.55 -20.99 5.69
C GLN A 61 17.20 -20.31 5.43
N LEU A 62 16.70 -20.38 4.19
CA LEU A 62 15.39 -19.84 3.82
C LEU A 62 14.27 -20.40 4.70
N TYR A 63 14.31 -21.68 5.05
CA TYR A 63 13.34 -22.30 5.94
C TYR A 63 13.35 -21.68 7.34
N TRP A 64 14.53 -21.47 7.91
CA TRP A 64 14.65 -20.86 9.24
C TRP A 64 14.14 -19.41 9.24
N TYR A 65 14.51 -18.61 8.24
CA TYR A 65 14.02 -17.23 8.11
C TYR A 65 12.51 -17.16 7.83
N ALA A 66 11.99 -18.05 6.97
CA ALA A 66 10.56 -18.15 6.69
C ALA A 66 9.76 -18.54 7.95
N ARG A 67 10.30 -19.44 8.77
CA ARG A 67 9.69 -19.83 10.04
C ARG A 67 9.75 -18.71 11.07
N ALA A 68 10.82 -17.91 11.08
CA ALA A 68 10.97 -16.73 11.93
C ALA A 68 10.16 -15.51 11.42
N LYS A 69 9.60 -15.58 10.20
CA LYS A 69 8.95 -14.45 9.50
C LYS A 69 9.90 -13.26 9.29
N ASP A 70 11.19 -13.54 9.15
CA ASP A 70 12.22 -12.54 8.93
C ASP A 70 12.30 -12.19 7.43
N GLN A 71 11.57 -11.14 7.04
CA GLN A 71 11.45 -10.74 5.63
C GLN A 71 12.76 -10.17 5.07
N GLU A 72 13.56 -9.51 5.91
CA GLU A 72 14.82 -8.88 5.50
C GLU A 72 15.84 -9.93 5.11
N GLN A 73 16.04 -10.94 5.97
CA GLN A 73 16.94 -12.05 5.67
C GLN A 73 16.45 -12.87 4.46
N LEU A 74 15.13 -13.05 4.28
CA LEU A 74 14.58 -13.75 3.12
C LEU A 74 14.85 -13.01 1.81
N ALA A 75 14.78 -11.68 1.82
CA ALA A 75 15.13 -10.86 0.66
C ALA A 75 16.63 -10.95 0.36
N GLU A 76 17.48 -10.85 1.38
CA GLU A 76 18.94 -10.98 1.25
C GLU A 76 19.35 -12.35 0.69
N HIS A 77 18.64 -13.41 1.09
CA HIS A 77 18.88 -14.78 0.63
C HIS A 77 18.10 -15.13 -0.64
N ARG A 78 17.61 -14.13 -1.36
CA ARG A 78 16.97 -14.25 -2.69
C ARG A 78 15.81 -15.23 -2.72
N LEU A 79 14.91 -15.17 -1.73
CA LEU A 79 13.70 -16.00 -1.69
C LEU A 79 12.90 -15.93 -3.01
N PHE A 80 12.89 -14.77 -3.68
CA PHE A 80 12.13 -14.58 -4.93
C PHE A 80 12.67 -15.37 -6.12
N ASP A 81 13.93 -15.79 -6.10
CA ASP A 81 14.51 -16.65 -7.15
C ASP A 81 14.02 -18.11 -7.04
N CYS A 82 13.43 -18.49 -5.90
CA CYS A 82 12.86 -19.82 -5.72
C CYS A 82 11.70 -20.03 -6.69
N ILE A 83 11.80 -20.97 -7.62
CA ILE A 83 10.73 -21.28 -8.58
C ILE A 83 9.64 -22.23 -8.04
N GLU A 84 9.66 -22.53 -6.74
CA GLU A 84 8.64 -23.36 -6.06
C GLU A 84 8.49 -24.78 -6.65
N CYS A 85 9.57 -25.34 -7.21
CA CYS A 85 9.58 -26.64 -7.90
C CYS A 85 9.37 -27.87 -7.01
N GLY A 86 9.51 -27.76 -5.68
CA GLY A 86 9.28 -28.87 -4.75
C GLY A 86 10.46 -29.82 -4.52
N ALA A 87 11.54 -29.72 -5.31
CA ALA A 87 12.67 -30.65 -5.24
C ALA A 87 13.26 -30.77 -3.82
N CYS A 88 13.43 -29.63 -3.13
CA CYS A 88 13.98 -29.59 -1.78
C CYS A 88 13.08 -30.27 -0.72
N ALA A 89 11.76 -30.21 -0.89
CA ALA A 89 10.82 -30.86 0.02
C ALA A 89 10.77 -32.38 -0.20
N TYR A 90 10.87 -32.80 -1.46
CA TYR A 90 10.85 -34.21 -1.84
C TYR A 90 12.07 -34.99 -1.31
N VAL A 91 13.28 -34.42 -1.42
CA VAL A 91 14.51 -35.08 -0.94
C VAL A 91 14.73 -34.97 0.58
N CYS A 92 13.83 -34.28 1.30
CA CYS A 92 14.02 -34.02 2.72
C CYS A 92 13.74 -35.28 3.56
N PRO A 93 14.73 -35.84 4.28
CA PRO A 93 14.51 -37.02 5.12
C PRO A 93 13.57 -36.73 6.30
N SER A 94 13.47 -35.47 6.71
CA SER A 94 12.54 -35.01 7.75
C SER A 94 11.14 -34.70 7.22
N GLN A 95 10.88 -34.86 5.91
CA GLN A 95 9.60 -34.59 5.25
C GLN A 95 9.04 -33.19 5.52
N ILE A 96 9.92 -32.19 5.61
CA ILE A 96 9.52 -30.80 5.86
C ILE A 96 8.93 -30.22 4.58
N PRO A 97 7.72 -29.62 4.60
CA PRO A 97 7.09 -29.03 3.43
C PRO A 97 7.68 -27.65 3.08
N LEU A 98 8.98 -27.62 2.74
CA LEU A 98 9.76 -26.38 2.55
C LEU A 98 9.09 -25.38 1.61
N VAL A 99 8.54 -25.84 0.48
CA VAL A 99 7.90 -24.96 -0.51
C VAL A 99 6.65 -24.27 0.03
N GLN A 100 5.91 -24.88 0.96
CA GLN A 100 4.75 -24.24 1.56
C GLN A 100 5.16 -23.02 2.41
N TYR A 101 6.26 -23.14 3.16
CA TYR A 101 6.84 -22.00 3.90
C TYR A 101 7.28 -20.89 2.96
N TYR A 102 7.92 -21.21 1.83
CA TYR A 102 8.36 -20.20 0.87
C TYR A 102 7.20 -19.51 0.17
N ARG A 103 6.16 -20.24 -0.23
CA ARG A 103 4.93 -19.67 -0.80
C ARG A 103 4.27 -18.71 0.18
N ALA A 104 4.12 -19.13 1.44
CA ALA A 104 3.56 -18.29 2.49
C ALA A 104 4.41 -17.03 2.72
N ALA A 105 5.74 -17.17 2.79
CA ALA A 105 6.64 -16.05 2.99
C ALA A 105 6.63 -15.05 1.82
N LYS A 106 6.64 -15.53 0.56
CA LYS A 106 6.49 -14.65 -0.61
C LYS A 106 5.15 -13.92 -0.61
N GLY A 107 4.07 -14.61 -0.21
CA GLY A 107 2.76 -13.98 -0.04
C GLY A 107 2.82 -12.85 0.99
N GLN A 108 3.37 -13.10 2.17
CA GLN A 108 3.52 -12.11 3.24
C GLN A 108 4.37 -10.90 2.82
N ILE A 109 5.45 -11.10 2.08
CA ILE A 109 6.27 -9.99 1.58
C ILE A 109 5.48 -9.17 0.56
N ARG A 110 4.79 -9.81 -0.39
CA ARG A 110 3.93 -9.12 -1.36
C ARG A 110 2.82 -8.32 -0.69
N ASP A 111 2.19 -8.87 0.34
CA ASP A 111 1.13 -8.18 1.09
C ASP A 111 1.71 -6.95 1.81
N SER A 112 2.88 -7.09 2.44
CA SER A 112 3.58 -5.97 3.09
C SER A 112 4.00 -4.88 2.11
N GLU A 113 4.52 -5.25 0.93
CA GLU A 113 4.88 -4.32 -0.13
C GLU A 113 3.65 -3.56 -0.66
N GLN A 114 2.53 -4.25 -0.86
CA GLN A 114 1.28 -3.62 -1.29
C GLN A 114 0.74 -2.65 -0.24
N GLU A 115 0.83 -2.98 1.04
CA GLU A 115 0.42 -2.10 2.13
C GLU A 115 1.31 -0.84 2.19
N LYS A 116 2.64 -1.01 2.08
CA LYS A 116 3.58 0.11 1.99
C LYS A 116 3.27 1.01 0.81
N GLN A 117 3.08 0.45 -0.39
CA GLN A 117 2.75 1.22 -1.59
C GLN A 117 1.43 2.00 -1.43
N ARG A 118 0.40 1.39 -0.82
CA ARG A 118 -0.87 2.09 -0.53
C ARG A 118 -0.68 3.26 0.44
N SER A 119 0.15 3.06 1.46
CA SER A 119 0.51 4.10 2.44
C SER A 119 1.27 5.24 1.77
N ASP A 120 2.31 4.92 0.99
CA ASP A 120 3.12 5.91 0.27
C ASP A 120 2.28 6.72 -0.73
N ASN A 121 1.44 6.05 -1.53
CA ASN A 121 0.53 6.72 -2.45
C ASN A 121 -0.46 7.66 -1.73
N SER A 122 -0.90 7.29 -0.53
CA SER A 122 -1.79 8.13 0.30
C SER A 122 -1.04 9.35 0.85
N ARG A 123 0.20 9.16 1.31
CA ARG A 123 1.09 10.23 1.78
C ARG A 123 1.36 11.23 0.65
N GLU A 124 1.79 10.76 -0.52
CA GLU A 124 2.08 11.60 -1.69
C GLU A 124 0.86 12.46 -2.08
N ARG A 125 -0.33 11.86 -2.08
CA ARG A 125 -1.58 12.59 -2.37
C ARG A 125 -1.89 13.65 -1.32
N PHE A 126 -1.63 13.36 -0.04
CA PHE A 126 -1.85 14.31 1.04
C PHE A 126 -0.87 15.48 0.97
N GLU A 127 0.42 15.20 0.80
CA GLU A 127 1.48 16.20 0.65
C GLU A 127 1.22 17.10 -0.56
N ALA A 128 0.88 16.52 -1.72
CA ALA A 128 0.53 17.29 -2.91
C ALA A 128 -0.71 18.17 -2.69
N ARG A 129 -1.67 17.75 -1.85
CA ARG A 129 -2.83 18.59 -1.49
C ARG A 129 -2.44 19.73 -0.56
N GLN A 130 -1.57 19.48 0.42
CA GLN A 130 -1.10 20.52 1.35
C GLN A 130 -0.37 21.63 0.60
N VAL A 131 0.57 21.25 -0.28
CA VAL A 131 1.31 22.22 -1.10
C VAL A 131 0.36 23.10 -1.91
N ARG A 132 -0.66 22.54 -2.58
CA ARG A 132 -1.65 23.34 -3.32
C ARG A 132 -2.41 24.33 -2.43
N LEU A 133 -2.82 23.89 -1.24
CA LEU A 133 -3.56 24.75 -0.31
C LEU A 133 -2.67 25.86 0.25
N GLU A 134 -1.42 25.57 0.56
CA GLU A 134 -0.43 26.54 1.03
C GLU A 134 -0.12 27.58 -0.05
N THR A 135 0.08 27.15 -1.30
CA THR A 135 0.30 28.08 -2.43
C THR A 135 -0.92 28.98 -2.66
N GLU A 136 -2.13 28.42 -2.66
CA GLU A 136 -3.36 29.21 -2.82
C GLU A 136 -3.58 30.18 -1.64
N ALA A 137 -3.27 29.76 -0.41
CA ALA A 137 -3.37 30.61 0.78
C ALA A 137 -2.36 31.76 0.73
N ALA A 138 -1.10 31.48 0.39
CA ALA A 138 -0.05 32.47 0.24
C ALA A 138 -0.37 33.48 -0.88
N GLU A 139 -0.88 33.02 -2.03
CA GLU A 139 -1.35 33.90 -3.10
C GLU A 139 -2.53 34.79 -2.65
N ARG A 140 -3.49 34.24 -1.90
CA ARG A 140 -4.62 35.00 -1.36
C ARG A 140 -4.15 36.04 -0.34
N GLU A 141 -3.20 35.69 0.52
CA GLU A 141 -2.61 36.61 1.50
C GLU A 141 -1.80 37.71 0.82
N ALA A 142 -0.95 37.37 -0.16
CA ALA A 142 -0.20 38.33 -0.96
C ALA A 142 -1.13 39.31 -1.71
N LYS A 143 -2.22 38.81 -2.32
CA LYS A 143 -3.25 39.67 -2.95
C LYS A 143 -3.93 40.59 -1.93
N ARG A 144 -4.23 40.11 -0.70
CA ARG A 144 -4.81 40.93 0.38
C ARG A 144 -3.83 41.99 0.88
N ALA A 145 -2.56 41.63 1.08
CA ALA A 145 -1.50 42.54 1.50
C ALA A 145 -1.25 43.61 0.44
N ALA A 146 -1.16 43.25 -0.84
CA ALA A 146 -1.03 44.19 -1.95
C ALA A 146 -2.22 45.16 -2.05
N ARG A 147 -3.46 44.66 -1.87
CA ARG A 147 -4.67 45.52 -1.82
C ARG A 147 -4.63 46.50 -0.63
N LYS A 148 -4.20 46.04 0.56
CA LYS A 148 -4.05 46.92 1.73
C LYS A 148 -2.95 47.97 1.52
N ALA A 149 -1.79 47.57 1.01
CA ALA A 149 -0.69 48.49 0.72
C ALA A 149 -1.07 49.55 -0.33
N ALA A 150 -1.73 49.14 -1.42
CA ALA A 150 -2.24 50.06 -2.44
C ALA A 150 -3.34 51.00 -1.90
N ALA A 151 -4.18 50.54 -0.97
CA ALA A 151 -5.18 51.39 -0.31
C ALA A 151 -4.50 52.40 0.64
N GLN A 152 -3.46 52.00 1.38
CA GLN A 152 -2.69 52.88 2.26
C GLN A 152 -1.88 53.92 1.48
N SER A 153 -1.25 53.54 0.36
CA SER A 153 -0.53 54.49 -0.49
C SER A 153 -1.47 55.52 -1.10
N LYS A 154 -2.65 55.10 -1.59
CA LYS A 154 -3.69 56.02 -2.08
C LYS A 154 -4.21 56.96 -0.98
N ALA A 155 -4.42 56.45 0.24
CA ALA A 155 -4.84 57.28 1.37
C ALA A 155 -3.75 58.29 1.80
N ALA A 156 -2.46 57.96 1.63
CA ALA A 156 -1.35 58.87 1.89
C ALA A 156 -1.15 59.92 0.79
N GLU A 157 -1.47 59.62 -0.46
CA GLU A 157 -1.44 60.58 -1.59
C GLU A 157 -2.63 61.54 -1.61
N ASP A 158 -3.85 61.07 -1.29
CA ASP A 158 -5.08 61.90 -1.36
C ASP A 158 -5.36 62.73 -0.09
N GLY A 159 -4.61 62.53 1.02
CA GLY A 159 -4.70 63.35 2.23
C GLY A 159 -6.04 63.32 3.00
N VAL A 160 -7.01 62.50 2.56
CA VAL A 160 -8.30 62.29 3.24
C VAL A 160 -8.45 60.82 3.61
N ASP A 161 -8.57 60.55 4.91
CA ASP A 161 -8.67 59.21 5.46
C ASP A 161 -9.99 58.55 4.99
N PRO A 162 -9.96 57.46 4.20
CA PRO A 162 -11.17 56.86 3.61
C PRO A 162 -12.21 56.40 4.64
N ILE A 163 -11.77 56.20 5.89
CA ILE A 163 -12.63 55.85 7.03
C ILE A 163 -13.48 57.07 7.47
N GLN A 164 -12.93 58.28 7.47
CA GLN A 164 -13.66 59.50 7.80
C GLN A 164 -14.72 59.83 6.73
N ALA A 165 -14.37 59.68 5.45
CA ALA A 165 -15.32 59.86 4.34
C ALA A 165 -16.46 58.82 4.31
N ALA A 166 -16.25 57.62 4.88
CA ALA A 166 -17.30 56.61 5.04
C ALA A 166 -18.20 56.89 6.26
N ILE A 167 -17.61 57.37 7.36
CA ILE A 167 -18.34 57.80 8.56
C ILE A 167 -19.23 59.02 8.25
N GLU A 168 -18.75 59.98 7.46
CA GLU A 168 -19.53 61.15 7.04
C GLU A 168 -20.69 60.79 6.12
N ARG A 169 -20.48 59.85 5.17
CA ARG A 169 -21.58 59.32 4.33
C ARG A 169 -22.62 58.54 5.11
N ALA A 170 -22.21 57.79 6.13
CA ALA A 170 -23.14 57.06 7.01
C ALA A 170 -23.92 58.01 7.94
N LYS A 171 -23.29 59.10 8.41
CA LYS A 171 -23.95 60.17 9.18
C LYS A 171 -24.92 60.97 8.32
N ALA A 172 -24.57 61.30 7.07
CA ALA A 172 -25.48 61.95 6.13
C ALA A 172 -26.73 61.10 5.84
N ARG A 173 -26.56 59.80 5.58
CA ARG A 173 -27.69 58.87 5.40
C ARG A 173 -28.58 58.71 6.63
N LYS A 174 -28.01 58.81 7.84
CA LYS A 174 -28.78 58.79 9.09
C LYS A 174 -29.48 60.13 9.36
N ALA A 175 -28.91 61.25 8.93
CA ALA A 175 -29.56 62.56 9.00
C ALA A 175 -30.76 62.64 8.05
N ASP A 176 -30.63 62.10 6.82
CA ASP A 176 -31.73 62.02 5.86
C ASP A 176 -32.88 61.10 6.35
N GLN A 177 -32.57 60.04 7.10
CA GLN A 177 -33.57 59.15 7.72
C GLN A 177 -34.21 59.73 9.00
N ALA A 178 -33.67 60.82 9.56
CA ALA A 178 -34.24 61.49 10.73
C ALA A 178 -35.23 62.62 10.36
N SER A 179 -35.41 62.90 9.06
CA SER A 179 -36.31 63.95 8.54
C SER A 179 -37.60 63.45 7.88
N GLU A 180 -37.95 62.16 7.97
CA GLU A 180 -39.30 61.67 7.62
C GLU A 180 -40.17 61.58 8.89
N PRO A 181 -41.05 62.56 9.17
CA PRO A 181 -42.06 62.44 10.21
C PRO A 181 -43.25 61.60 9.74
N GLU A 182 -43.64 60.72 10.64
CA GLU A 182 -44.88 59.96 10.75
C GLU A 182 -46.14 60.83 10.50
N GLN A 183 -46.94 60.50 9.48
CA GLN A 183 -48.36 60.85 9.39
C GLN A 183 -49.17 59.67 8.84
N THR A 184 -49.79 58.93 9.76
CA THR A 184 -51.05 58.19 9.58
C THR A 184 -52.17 59.04 10.24
N PRO A 185 -53.47 58.83 9.98
CA PRO A 185 -54.18 57.57 9.67
C PRO A 185 -54.68 57.42 8.24
#